data_AF-A0A212FAR1-F1
#
_entry.id   AF-A0A212FAR1-F1
#
_cell.length_a   1.000
_cell.length_b   1.000
_cell.length_c   1.000
_cell.angle_alpha   90.00
_cell.angle_beta   90.00
_cell.angle_gamma   90.00
#
_symmetry.space_group_name_H-M   'P 1'
#
loop_
_entity.id
_entity.type
_entity.pdbx_description
1 polymer ?
#
loop_
_entity_poly.entity_id
_entity_poly.type
_entity_poly.pdbx_seq_one_letter_code
_entity_poly.pdbx_strand_id
1 'polypeptide(L)'
;MIYGMFTDTSIKGRNLDSVNKDGWTLCSVSTFVVDFGAESFYVFLIEINFIVGAFTGFLFFFHFDNILKGRITPEKKENNKGTSYHKGWKQNIIEVFGINWYLTCISPFIHSPLPGNGIDWFVNDKKK
;
A
#
# COMPACT_ATOMS: atom_id res chain seq x y z
N MET A 1 0.43 3.36 31.76
CA MET A 1 0.07 3.58 33.19
C MET A 1 -0.42 4.99 33.49
N ILE A 2 -0.10 6.02 32.68
CA ILE A 2 -0.48 7.42 32.96
C ILE A 2 -1.87 7.81 32.42
N TYR A 3 -2.35 7.15 31.36
CA TYR A 3 -3.63 7.51 30.72
C TYR A 3 -4.88 7.18 31.55
N GLY A 4 -4.80 6.18 32.43
CA GLY A 4 -5.90 5.81 33.34
C GLY A 4 -6.06 6.74 34.54
N MET A 5 -5.06 7.58 34.84
CA MET A 5 -5.04 8.38 36.06
C MET A 5 -5.80 9.72 35.91
N PHE A 6 -6.02 10.19 34.69
CA PHE A 6 -6.72 11.46 34.42
C PHE A 6 -8.22 11.33 34.13
N THR A 7 -8.74 10.11 33.93
CA THR A 7 -10.15 9.87 33.60
C THR A 7 -10.96 9.35 34.79
N ASP A 8 -10.30 9.09 35.92
CA ASP A 8 -10.96 8.57 37.12
C ASP A 8 -11.45 9.71 38.02
N THR A 9 -12.55 10.36 37.63
CA THR A 9 -13.35 11.21 38.53
C THR A 9 -14.40 10.37 39.26
N SER A 10 -14.01 9.22 39.81
CA SER A 10 -14.87 8.43 40.70
C SER A 10 -14.98 9.14 42.05
N ILE A 11 -15.92 10.08 42.15
CA ILE A 11 -16.47 10.50 43.43
C ILE A 11 -17.27 9.31 43.98
N LYS A 12 -16.58 8.55 44.82
CA LYS A 12 -17.04 7.60 45.84
C LYS A 12 -18.57 7.48 45.95
N GLY A 13 -19.10 6.35 45.47
CA GLY A 13 -20.30 5.76 46.08
C GLY A 13 -21.56 5.60 45.23
N ARG A 14 -21.50 5.53 43.90
CA ARG A 14 -22.65 5.06 43.11
C ARG A 14 -22.25 3.98 42.13
N ASN A 15 -22.86 2.81 42.30
CA ASN A 15 -22.81 1.71 41.35
C ASN A 15 -23.52 2.19 40.08
N LEU A 16 -22.74 2.62 39.09
CA LEU A 16 -23.25 2.98 37.77
C LEU A 16 -23.12 1.73 36.91
N ASP A 17 -24.28 1.18 36.58
CA ASP A 17 -24.46 0.09 35.64
C ASP A 17 -23.57 0.29 34.42
N SER A 18 -22.99 -0.80 33.91
CA SER A 18 -22.02 -0.85 32.83
C SER A 18 -22.41 0.07 31.66
N VAL A 19 -21.90 1.30 31.69
CA VAL A 19 -22.13 2.29 30.64
C VAL A 19 -21.60 1.70 29.36
N ASN A 20 -22.50 1.60 28.38
CA ASN A 20 -22.19 1.07 27.07
C ASN A 20 -20.99 1.85 26.47
N LYS A 21 -19.86 1.15 26.29
CA LYS A 21 -18.57 1.73 25.87
C LYS A 21 -18.52 2.06 24.37
N ASP A 22 -19.55 1.70 23.62
CA ASP A 22 -19.65 1.92 22.17
C ASP A 22 -19.60 3.41 21.79
N GLY A 23 -20.01 4.31 22.70
CA GLY A 23 -19.96 5.76 22.48
C GLY A 23 -18.60 6.41 22.72
N TRP A 24 -17.65 5.72 23.38
CA TRP A 24 -16.37 6.32 23.79
C TRP A 24 -15.39 6.42 22.63
N THR A 25 -15.44 5.47 21.68
CA THR A 25 -14.66 5.51 20.44
C THR A 25 -15.19 6.60 19.51
N LEU A 26 -16.51 6.73 19.39
CA LEU A 26 -17.16 7.82 18.64
C LEU A 26 -16.85 9.19 19.24
N CYS A 27 -16.89 9.33 20.57
CA CYS A 27 -16.53 10.57 21.27
C CYS A 27 -15.05 10.93 21.08
N SER A 28 -14.14 9.95 21.13
CA SER A 28 -12.70 10.16 20.91
C SER A 28 -12.35 10.53 19.46
N VAL A 29 -13.11 10.02 18.48
CA VAL A 29 -12.96 10.43 17.07
C VAL A 29 -13.57 11.81 16.84
N SER A 30 -14.66 12.15 17.53
CA SER A 30 -15.29 13.47 17.40
C SER A 30 -14.50 14.59 18.09
N THR A 31 -13.76 14.35 19.17
CA THR A 31 -12.82 15.35 19.70
C THR A 31 -11.62 15.60 18.78
N PHE A 32 -11.16 14.59 18.03
CA PHE A 32 -10.12 14.78 17.01
C PHE A 32 -10.57 15.71 15.86
N VAL A 33 -11.89 15.79 15.63
CA VAL A 33 -12.50 16.61 14.57
C VAL A 33 -12.85 18.02 15.05
N VAL A 34 -12.95 18.29 16.35
CA VAL A 34 -13.59 19.52 16.86
C VAL A 34 -12.63 20.68 17.16
N ASP A 35 -11.31 20.45 17.27
CA ASP A 35 -10.34 21.56 17.29
C ASP A 35 -9.76 21.79 15.88
N PHE A 36 -10.52 22.50 15.03
CA PHE A 36 -10.07 22.96 13.70
C PHE A 36 -9.02 24.09 13.78
N GLY A 37 -7.97 23.89 14.57
CA GLY A 37 -6.78 24.73 14.57
C GLY A 37 -5.82 24.34 13.43
N ALA A 38 -4.94 25.27 13.05
CA ALA A 38 -3.89 24.99 12.05
C ALA A 38 -3.00 23.81 12.46
N GLU A 39 -2.74 23.65 13.76
CA GLU A 39 -1.95 22.55 14.33
C GLU A 39 -2.63 21.17 14.14
N SER A 40 -3.93 21.07 14.43
CA SER A 40 -4.70 19.84 14.24
C SER A 40 -4.80 19.47 12.76
N PHE A 41 -4.95 20.46 11.87
CA PHE A 41 -4.95 20.25 10.42
C PHE A 41 -3.58 19.74 9.93
N TYR A 42 -2.48 20.27 10.45
CA TYR A 42 -1.13 19.81 10.13
C TYR A 42 -0.90 18.34 10.56
N VAL A 43 -1.28 17.98 11.78
CA VAL A 43 -1.19 16.59 12.27
C VAL A 43 -2.03 15.65 11.42
N PHE A 44 -3.27 16.04 11.09
CA PHE A 44 -4.13 15.27 10.20
C PHE A 44 -3.51 15.04 8.81
N LEU A 45 -2.89 16.08 8.23
CA LEU A 45 -2.20 15.95 6.95
C LEU A 45 -1.01 14.99 7.02
N ILE A 46 -0.24 15.00 8.11
CA ILE A 46 0.86 14.04 8.29
C ILE A 46 0.32 12.61 8.38
N GLU A 47 -0.71 12.38 9.21
CA GLU A 47 -1.29 11.06 9.40
C GLU A 47 -1.85 10.49 8.10
N ILE A 48 -2.63 11.27 7.35
CA ILE A 48 -3.21 10.81 6.09
C ILE A 48 -2.11 10.54 5.05
N ASN A 49 -1.08 11.38 4.95
CA ASN A 49 0.04 11.15 4.04
C ASN A 49 0.85 9.91 4.44
N PHE A 50 0.99 9.64 5.74
CA PHE A 50 1.65 8.43 6.23
C PHE A 50 0.86 7.18 5.83
N ILE A 51 -0.46 7.16 6.03
CA ILE A 51 -1.32 6.03 5.63
C ILE A 51 -1.28 5.82 4.12
N VAL A 52 -1.42 6.89 3.34
CA VAL A 52 -1.34 6.84 1.87
C VAL A 52 0.04 6.35 1.42
N GLY A 53 1.12 6.86 2.03
CA GLY A 53 2.49 6.45 1.74
C GLY A 53 2.73 4.97 2.05
N ALA A 54 2.25 4.48 3.19
CA ALA A 54 2.36 3.08 3.58
C ALA A 54 1.58 2.16 2.62
N PHE A 55 0.35 2.54 2.26
CA PHE A 55 -0.48 1.77 1.32
C PHE A 55 0.11 1.75 -0.09
N THR A 56 0.51 2.91 -0.61
CA THR A 56 1.19 3.02 -1.91
C THR A 56 2.51 2.26 -1.93
N GLY A 57 3.30 2.34 -0.86
CA GLY A 57 4.54 1.57 -0.72
C GLY A 57 4.30 0.07 -0.76
N PHE A 58 3.31 -0.42 -0.01
CA PHE A 58 2.92 -1.83 -0.06
C PHE A 58 2.53 -2.29 -1.46
N LEU A 59 1.68 -1.52 -2.15
CA LEU A 59 1.28 -1.80 -3.53
C LEU A 59 2.47 -1.76 -4.49
N PHE A 60 3.37 -0.79 -4.33
CA PHE A 60 4.58 -0.68 -5.12
C PHE A 60 5.42 -1.96 -5.01
N PHE A 61 5.74 -2.43 -3.79
CA PHE A 61 6.51 -3.66 -3.61
C PHE A 61 5.77 -4.89 -4.15
N PHE A 62 4.45 -4.97 -3.96
CA PHE A 62 3.65 -6.06 -4.50
C PHE A 62 3.71 -6.13 -6.03
N HIS A 63 3.55 -5.01 -6.72
CA HIS A 63 3.59 -4.95 -8.18
C HIS A 63 5.02 -5.06 -8.72
N PHE A 64 6.00 -4.51 -8.03
CA PHE A 64 7.40 -4.63 -8.40
C PHE A 64 7.87 -6.09 -8.32
N ASP A 65 7.46 -6.85 -7.29
CA ASP A 65 7.70 -8.30 -7.22
C ASP A 65 7.10 -9.05 -8.40
N ASN A 66 5.92 -8.65 -8.87
CA ASN A 66 5.29 -9.23 -10.05
C ASN A 66 6.07 -8.91 -11.34
N ILE A 67 6.55 -7.67 -11.50
CA ILE A 67 7.43 -7.28 -12.62
C ILE A 67 8.71 -8.11 -12.60
N LEU A 68 9.40 -8.20 -11.47
CA LEU A 68 10.65 -8.97 -11.37
C LEU A 68 10.45 -10.45 -11.71
N LYS A 69 9.28 -11.01 -11.38
CA LYS A 69 8.92 -12.39 -11.70
C LYS A 69 8.34 -12.57 -13.10
N GLY A 70 8.04 -11.49 -13.83
CA GLY A 70 7.48 -11.55 -15.18
C GLY A 70 6.05 -12.09 -15.18
N ARG A 71 5.22 -11.65 -14.22
CA ARG A 71 3.84 -12.13 -14.02
C ARG A 71 2.87 -10.97 -13.81
N ILE A 72 1.59 -11.22 -14.06
CA ILE A 72 0.49 -10.32 -13.70
C ILE A 72 -0.24 -10.78 -12.42
N THR A 73 -1.04 -9.89 -11.82
CA THR A 73 -1.76 -10.18 -10.55
C THR A 73 -2.64 -11.44 -10.60
N PRO A 74 -3.44 -11.69 -11.66
CA PRO A 74 -4.24 -12.92 -11.76
C PRO A 74 -3.41 -14.20 -11.71
N GLU A 75 -2.24 -14.21 -12.34
CA GLU A 75 -1.33 -15.37 -12.44
C GLU A 75 -0.71 -15.74 -11.09
N LYS A 76 -0.58 -14.78 -10.17
CA LYS A 76 -0.05 -15.02 -8.82
C LYS A 76 -0.95 -15.98 -8.02
N LYS A 77 -2.26 -16.00 -8.28
CA LYS A 77 -3.23 -16.86 -7.56
C LYS A 77 -3.28 -18.29 -8.12
N GLU A 78 -3.00 -18.48 -9.40
CA GLU A 78 -3.08 -19.78 -10.06
C GLU A 78 -1.90 -20.73 -9.78
N ASN A 79 -0.92 -20.27 -9.00
CA ASN A 79 0.18 -21.00 -8.33
C ASN A 79 1.04 -22.01 -9.12
N ASN A 80 0.70 -22.57 -10.28
CA ASN A 80 1.49 -23.69 -10.84
C ASN A 80 1.44 -23.89 -12.37
N LYS A 81 0.97 -22.94 -13.19
CA LYS A 81 1.01 -23.09 -14.67
C LYS A 81 1.85 -22.05 -15.41
N GLY A 82 2.31 -20.99 -14.75
CA GLY A 82 2.70 -19.73 -15.42
C GLY A 82 4.14 -19.24 -15.25
N THR A 83 5.12 -20.07 -14.84
CA THR A 83 6.54 -19.64 -14.84
C THR A 83 7.13 -19.45 -16.25
N SER A 84 6.33 -19.70 -17.28
CA SER A 84 6.68 -19.62 -18.70
C SER A 84 7.15 -18.25 -19.20
N TYR A 85 6.69 -17.16 -18.59
CA TYR A 85 7.02 -15.80 -19.04
C TYR A 85 8.24 -15.20 -18.34
N HIS A 86 8.80 -15.87 -17.32
CA HIS A 86 9.97 -15.37 -16.62
C HIS A 86 11.22 -15.44 -17.51
N LYS A 87 11.70 -14.30 -18.00
CA LYS A 87 12.91 -14.18 -18.81
C LYS A 87 14.15 -13.76 -18.01
N GLY A 88 14.00 -13.57 -16.69
CA GLY A 88 15.00 -13.01 -15.79
C GLY A 88 14.67 -11.57 -15.41
N TRP A 89 15.04 -11.15 -14.19
CA TRP A 89 14.64 -9.87 -13.61
C TRP A 89 14.91 -8.66 -14.51
N LYS A 90 16.09 -8.58 -15.13
CA LYS A 90 16.48 -7.48 -16.01
C LYS A 90 15.63 -7.46 -17.28
N GLN A 91 15.42 -8.62 -17.90
CA GLN A 91 14.61 -8.71 -19.12
C GLN A 91 13.15 -8.38 -18.83
N ASN A 92 12.63 -8.81 -17.67
CA ASN A 92 11.26 -8.51 -17.28
C ASN A 92 11.06 -7.00 -17.02
N ILE A 93 12.06 -6.30 -16.45
CA ILE A 93 12.05 -4.84 -16.33
C ILE A 93 12.05 -4.18 -17.71
N ILE A 94 12.89 -4.63 -18.64
CA ILE A 94 12.94 -4.11 -20.02
C ILE A 94 11.62 -4.38 -20.76
N GLU A 95 10.95 -5.50 -20.50
CA GLU A 95 9.66 -5.82 -21.10
C GLU A 95 8.58 -4.81 -20.70
N VAL A 96 8.63 -4.29 -19.48
CA VAL A 96 7.64 -3.35 -18.91
C VAL A 96 8.00 -1.90 -19.21
N PHE A 97 9.27 -1.52 -19.06
CA PHE A 97 9.74 -0.13 -19.13
C PHE A 97 10.52 0.19 -20.42
N GLY A 98 10.80 -0.81 -21.25
CA GLY A 98 11.53 -0.69 -22.51
C GLY A 98 13.05 -0.65 -22.39
N ILE A 99 13.72 -0.47 -23.52
CA ILE A 99 15.19 -0.49 -23.63
C ILE A 99 15.84 0.58 -22.74
N ASN A 100 15.21 1.74 -22.62
CA ASN A 100 15.69 2.89 -21.84
C ASN A 100 15.05 2.95 -20.45
N TRP A 101 14.74 1.79 -19.84
CA TRP A 101 14.01 1.70 -18.57
C TRP A 101 14.57 2.60 -17.46
N TYR A 102 15.90 2.73 -17.37
CA TYR A 102 16.57 3.57 -16.37
C TYR A 102 16.21 5.06 -16.48
N LEU A 103 15.96 5.57 -17.70
CA LEU A 103 15.47 6.92 -17.91
C LEU A 103 13.98 7.04 -17.57
N THR A 104 13.18 6.02 -17.92
CA THR A 104 11.73 6.03 -17.62
C THR A 104 11.42 6.06 -16.13
N CYS A 105 12.33 5.58 -15.28
CA CYS A 105 12.20 5.71 -13.83
C CYS A 105 12.27 7.17 -13.34
N ILE A 106 12.95 8.05 -14.08
CA ILE A 106 13.06 9.49 -13.75
C ILE A 106 11.83 10.24 -14.28
N SER A 107 11.36 9.91 -15.48
CA SER A 107 10.21 10.56 -16.09
C SER A 107 9.45 9.62 -17.04
N PRO A 108 8.11 9.53 -16.91
CA PRO A 108 7.28 8.70 -17.79
C PRO A 108 7.16 9.28 -19.21
N PHE A 109 7.57 10.54 -19.43
CA PHE A 109 7.50 11.19 -20.74
C PHE A 109 8.68 10.84 -21.65
N ILE A 110 9.68 10.12 -21.14
CA ILE A 110 10.83 9.69 -21.92
C ILE A 110 10.42 8.49 -22.77
N HIS A 111 10.62 8.62 -24.08
CA HIS A 111 10.35 7.53 -25.01
C HIS A 111 11.31 6.36 -24.77
N SER A 112 10.75 5.17 -24.53
CA SER A 112 11.48 3.93 -24.34
C SER A 112 10.83 2.83 -25.17
N PRO A 113 11.46 2.37 -26.26
CA PRO A 113 10.89 1.34 -27.11
C PRO A 113 10.70 0.03 -26.34
N LEU A 114 9.50 -0.53 -26.43
CA LEU A 114 9.18 -1.84 -25.86
C LEU A 114 9.61 -2.96 -26.83
N PRO A 115 10.15 -4.08 -26.32
CA PRO A 115 10.59 -5.20 -27.17
C PRO A 115 9.42 -6.02 -27.75
N GLY A 116 8.23 -5.94 -27.14
CA GLY A 116 7.04 -6.69 -27.53
C GLY A 116 5.92 -5.81 -28.08
N ASN A 117 4.94 -6.44 -28.74
CA ASN A 117 3.74 -5.78 -29.27
C ASN A 117 2.54 -5.82 -28.30
N GLY A 118 2.70 -6.44 -27.12
CA GLY A 118 1.66 -6.61 -26.11
C GLY A 118 0.64 -7.72 -26.41
N ILE A 119 0.74 -8.39 -27.56
CA ILE A 119 -0.16 -9.46 -28.01
C ILE A 119 0.58 -10.81 -27.96
N ASP A 120 1.77 -10.86 -28.56
CA ASP A 120 2.58 -12.07 -28.66
C ASP A 120 3.63 -12.12 -27.55
N TRP A 121 3.61 -13.21 -26.78
CA TRP A 121 4.52 -13.40 -25.64
C TRP A 121 5.34 -14.67 -25.82
N PHE A 122 6.66 -14.50 -25.95
CA PHE A 122 7.58 -15.63 -26.02
C PHE A 122 7.70 -16.32 -24.66
N VAL A 123 7.31 -17.59 -24.66
CA VAL A 123 7.39 -18.47 -23.51
C VAL A 123 8.67 -19.30 -23.61
N ASN A 124 9.44 -19.33 -22.52
CA ASN A 124 10.51 -20.31 -22.39
C ASN A 124 9.90 -21.61 -21.88
N ASP A 125 9.62 -22.55 -22.78
CA ASP A 125 9.24 -23.93 -22.43
C ASP A 125 10.46 -24.66 -21.85
N LYS A 126 10.86 -24.29 -20.64
CA LYS A 126 11.75 -25.11 -19.81
C LYS A 126 10.92 -26.21 -19.16
N LYS A 127 10.30 -27.07 -19.97
CA LYS A 127 9.96 -28.43 -19.54
C LYS A 127 11.25 -29.24 -19.64
N LYS A 128 11.94 -29.39 -18.51
CA LYS A 128 12.93 -30.45 -18.31
C LYS A 128 12.53 -31.22 -17.07
#